data_AF-A0A6N0NV73-F1
#
_entry.id   AF-A0A6N0NV73-F1
#
_cell.length_a   1.000
_cell.length_b   1.000
_cell.length_c   1.000
_cell.angle_alpha   90.00
_cell.angle_beta   90.00
_cell.angle_gamma   90.00
#
_symmetry.space_group_name_H-M   'P 1'
#
loop_
_entity.id
_entity.type
_entity.pdbx_description
1 polymer ?
#
loop_
_entity_poly.entity_id
_entity_poly.type
_entity_poly.pdbx_seq_one_letter_code
_entity_poly.pdbx_strand_id
1 'polypeptide(L)'
;MDLKSLNRAVLISSSVLYSVNVILSISLFSILLIKQLPIANPDIKAILTAVPLISGVFNALILGMISMSLKYAEYYGLIKSILALIIYSAYWIAFSPPLDILIFIISIMALCVMQIGVLYLYARIQKEMFG
;
A
#
# COMPACT_ATOMS: atom_id res chain seq x y z
N MET A 1 18.53 17.49 -9.58
CA MET A 1 18.81 17.23 -8.15
C MET A 1 20.05 16.39 -8.07
N ASP A 2 20.92 16.64 -7.10
CA ASP A 2 22.00 15.73 -6.74
C ASP A 2 21.45 14.46 -6.10
N LEU A 3 22.23 13.37 -6.15
CA LEU A 3 21.82 12.04 -5.65
C LEU A 3 21.41 12.09 -4.17
N LYS A 4 22.10 12.89 -3.35
CA LYS A 4 21.83 13.02 -1.92
C LYS A 4 20.47 13.68 -1.65
N SER A 5 20.14 14.76 -2.35
CA SER A 5 18.82 15.38 -2.20
C SER A 5 17.72 14.49 -2.75
N LEU A 6 17.97 13.76 -3.84
CA LEU A 6 17.00 12.83 -4.41
C LEU A 6 16.69 11.70 -3.43
N ASN A 7 17.72 11.12 -2.81
CA ASN A 7 17.55 10.10 -1.78
C ASN A 7 16.77 10.63 -0.57
N ARG A 8 17.09 11.85 -0.10
CA ARG A 8 16.34 12.47 1.00
C ARG A 8 14.86 12.69 0.66
N ALA A 9 14.57 13.15 -0.56
CA ALA A 9 13.20 13.33 -1.02
C ALA A 9 12.44 12.00 -1.10
N VAL A 10 13.08 10.94 -1.59
CA VAL A 10 12.50 9.58 -1.65
C VAL A 10 12.25 9.03 -0.25
N LEU A 11 13.17 9.18 0.69
CA LEU A 11 12.98 8.75 2.07
C LEU A 11 11.80 9.47 2.73
N ILE A 12 11.75 10.80 2.66
CA ILE A 12 10.68 11.58 3.28
C ILE A 12 9.32 11.25 2.65
N SER A 13 9.24 11.24 1.32
CA SER A 13 8.00 10.93 0.61
C SER A 13 7.55 9.49 0.88
N SER A 14 8.47 8.53 0.90
CA SER A 14 8.16 7.14 1.27
C SER A 14 7.64 7.05 2.70
N SER A 15 8.31 7.68 3.67
CA SER A 15 7.87 7.67 5.07
C SER A 15 6.43 8.17 5.20
N VAL A 16 6.09 9.29 4.57
CA VAL A 16 4.73 9.83 4.63
C VAL A 16 3.74 8.89 3.94
N LEU A 17 3.99 8.53 2.68
CA LEU A 17 3.04 7.75 1.89
C LEU A 17 2.80 6.36 2.48
N TYR A 18 3.85 5.65 2.86
CA TYR A 18 3.73 4.31 3.43
C TYR A 18 3.12 4.34 4.84
N SER A 19 3.51 5.27 5.72
CA SER A 19 2.89 5.36 7.05
C SER A 19 1.41 5.70 6.99
N VAL A 20 1.01 6.65 6.14
CA VAL A 20 -0.42 6.96 5.95
C VAL A 20 -1.16 5.74 5.38
N ASN A 21 -0.58 5.03 4.42
CA ASN A 21 -1.20 3.83 3.85
C ASN A 21 -1.33 2.70 4.88
N VAL A 22 -0.36 2.53 5.80
CA VAL A 22 -0.47 1.61 6.96
C VAL A 22 -1.67 1.99 7.83
N ILE A 23 -1.76 3.27 8.23
CA ILE A 23 -2.84 3.75 9.11
C ILE A 23 -4.21 3.51 8.48
N LEU A 24 -4.37 3.89 7.20
CA LEU A 24 -5.63 3.68 6.49
C LEU A 24 -5.97 2.19 6.31
N SER A 25 -4.97 1.35 6.05
CA SER A 25 -5.14 -0.09 5.91
C SER A 25 -5.62 -0.75 7.22
N ILE A 26 -5.04 -0.37 8.36
CA ILE A 26 -5.48 -0.83 9.69
C ILE A 26 -6.87 -0.30 10.01
N SER A 27 -7.15 0.97 9.68
CA SER A 27 -8.47 1.58 9.89
C SER A 27 -9.56 0.87 9.09
N LEU A 28 -9.29 0.54 7.82
CA LEU A 28 -10.20 -0.22 6.97
C LEU A 28 -10.44 -1.62 7.55
N PHE A 29 -9.39 -2.30 8.00
CA PHE A 29 -9.53 -3.58 8.70
C PHE A 29 -10.46 -3.47 9.92
N SER A 30 -10.23 -2.48 10.80
CA SER A 30 -11.05 -2.27 11.99
C SER A 30 -12.52 -1.98 11.65
N ILE A 31 -12.79 -1.20 10.60
CA ILE A 31 -14.16 -0.93 10.16
C ILE A 31 -14.83 -2.21 9.64
N LEU A 32 -14.12 -3.03 8.86
CA LEU A 32 -14.67 -4.29 8.32
C LEU A 32 -14.96 -5.34 9.41
N LEU A 33 -14.31 -5.26 10.57
CA LEU A 33 -14.67 -6.09 11.74
C LEU A 33 -16.05 -5.72 12.32
N ILE A 34 -16.40 -4.42 12.29
CA ILE A 34 -17.65 -3.90 12.83
C ILE A 34 -18.77 -3.97 11.78
N LYS A 35 -18.47 -3.51 10.56
CA LYS A 35 -19.36 -3.50 9.39
C LYS A 35 -18.87 -4.54 8.39
N GLN A 36 -19.25 -5.78 8.62
CA GLN A 36 -18.82 -6.91 7.82
C GLN A 36 -19.32 -6.83 6.37
N LEU A 37 -18.52 -7.37 5.45
CA LEU A 37 -18.93 -7.53 4.06
C LEU A 37 -20.16 -8.47 3.96
N PRO A 38 -21.06 -8.25 2.99
CA PRO A 38 -22.27 -9.04 2.80
C PRO A 38 -21.95 -10.41 2.17
N ILE A 39 -21.22 -11.25 2.90
CA ILE A 39 -20.70 -12.55 2.44
C ILE A 39 -21.25 -13.64 3.34
N ALA A 40 -21.97 -14.59 2.74
CA ALA A 40 -22.60 -15.70 3.46
C ALA A 40 -21.58 -16.69 4.02
N ASN A 41 -20.51 -16.98 3.28
CA ASN A 41 -19.47 -17.91 3.71
C ASN A 41 -18.53 -17.23 4.76
N PRO A 42 -18.44 -17.77 5.99
CA PRO A 42 -17.65 -17.16 7.07
C PRO A 42 -16.14 -17.19 6.81
N ASP A 43 -15.63 -18.23 6.15
CA ASP A 43 -14.19 -18.38 5.87
C ASP A 43 -13.74 -17.34 4.82
N ILE A 44 -14.51 -17.23 3.73
CA ILE A 44 -14.25 -16.24 2.68
C ILE A 44 -14.32 -14.82 3.26
N LYS A 45 -15.32 -14.57 4.11
CA LYS A 45 -15.49 -13.30 4.81
C LYS A 45 -14.29 -12.97 5.69
N ALA A 46 -13.76 -13.92 6.45
CA ALA A 46 -12.58 -13.72 7.30
C ALA A 46 -11.33 -13.39 6.47
N ILE A 47 -11.10 -14.14 5.37
CA ILE A 47 -9.97 -13.91 4.46
C ILE A 47 -10.03 -12.50 3.87
N LEU A 48 -11.20 -12.10 3.36
CA LEU A 48 -11.37 -10.78 2.75
C LEU A 48 -11.24 -9.67 3.81
N THR A 49 -11.82 -9.87 4.99
CA THR A 49 -11.65 -8.90 6.07
C THR A 49 -10.18 -8.70 6.44
N ALA A 50 -9.33 -9.74 6.35
CA ALA A 50 -7.90 -9.64 6.66
C ALA A 50 -7.04 -8.96 5.58
N VAL A 51 -7.53 -8.80 4.35
CA VAL A 51 -6.75 -8.23 3.23
C VAL A 51 -6.17 -6.84 3.54
N PRO A 52 -6.92 -5.88 4.12
CA PRO A 52 -6.36 -4.58 4.46
C PRO A 52 -5.24 -4.68 5.49
N LEU A 53 -5.37 -5.56 6.49
CA LEU A 53 -4.31 -5.77 7.48
C LEU A 53 -3.02 -6.28 6.82
N ILE A 54 -3.14 -7.27 5.94
CA ILE A 54 -1.99 -7.81 5.17
C ILE A 54 -1.34 -6.68 4.34
N SER A 55 -2.14 -5.87 3.64
CA SER A 55 -1.65 -4.70 2.90
C SER A 55 -0.90 -3.71 3.80
N GLY A 56 -1.40 -3.47 5.02
CA GLY A 56 -0.74 -2.63 6.03
C GLY A 56 0.63 -3.20 6.43
N VAL A 57 0.72 -4.49 6.72
CA VAL A 57 1.99 -5.14 7.07
C VAL A 57 3.01 -5.02 5.93
N PHE A 58 2.61 -5.30 4.68
CA PHE A 58 3.53 -5.16 3.55
C PHE A 58 3.98 -3.71 3.32
N ASN A 59 3.10 -2.72 3.50
CA ASN A 59 3.50 -1.32 3.44
C ASN A 59 4.60 -1.00 4.47
N ALA A 60 4.45 -1.48 5.72
CA ALA A 60 5.44 -1.26 6.76
C ALA A 60 6.78 -1.96 6.43
N LEU A 61 6.73 -3.19 5.90
CA LEU A 61 7.92 -3.92 5.46
C LEU A 61 8.65 -3.17 4.34
N ILE A 62 7.94 -2.74 3.30
CA ILE A 62 8.54 -2.01 2.17
C ILE A 62 9.15 -0.69 2.64
N LEU A 63 8.49 0.04 3.54
CA LEU A 63 9.05 1.25 4.14
C LEU A 63 10.37 0.95 4.87
N GLY A 64 10.43 -0.14 5.63
CA GLY A 64 11.66 -0.59 6.28
C GLY A 64 12.77 -0.87 5.26
N MET A 65 12.44 -1.58 4.17
CA MET A 65 13.40 -1.88 3.10
C MET A 65 13.94 -0.62 2.42
N ILE A 66 13.07 0.34 2.09
CA ILE A 66 13.47 1.64 1.50
C ILE A 66 14.36 2.41 2.48
N SER A 67 14.00 2.43 3.76
CA SER A 67 14.76 3.15 4.80
C SER A 67 16.16 2.58 4.99
N MET A 68 16.31 1.26 4.85
CA MET A 68 17.59 0.55 4.88
C MET A 68 18.31 0.54 3.52
N SER A 69 17.77 1.21 2.50
CA SER A 69 18.30 1.25 1.13
C SER A 69 18.54 -0.15 0.53
N LEU A 70 17.70 -1.13 0.87
CA LEU A 70 17.84 -2.49 0.39
C LEU A 70 17.58 -2.60 -1.12
N LYS A 71 18.41 -3.40 -1.79
CA LYS A 71 18.23 -3.77 -3.19
C LYS A 71 16.88 -4.48 -3.37
N TYR A 72 16.19 -4.19 -4.47
CA TYR A 72 14.89 -4.76 -4.85
C TYR A 72 13.65 -4.26 -4.10
N ALA A 73 13.78 -3.32 -3.15
CA ALA A 73 12.61 -2.76 -2.46
C ALA A 73 11.57 -2.16 -3.44
N GLU A 74 12.04 -1.61 -4.58
CA GLU A 74 11.20 -1.15 -5.69
C GLU A 74 10.31 -2.24 -6.26
N TYR A 75 10.82 -3.46 -6.46
CA TYR A 75 10.06 -4.55 -7.06
C TYR A 75 8.96 -5.04 -6.14
N TYR A 76 9.29 -5.26 -4.85
CA TYR A 76 8.30 -5.64 -3.85
C TYR A 76 7.23 -4.56 -3.68
N GLY A 77 7.65 -3.29 -3.68
CA GLY A 77 6.74 -2.14 -3.63
C GLY A 77 5.78 -2.07 -4.82
N LEU A 78 6.29 -2.28 -6.04
CA LEU A 78 5.49 -2.24 -7.27
C LEU A 78 4.48 -3.38 -7.31
N ILE A 79 4.93 -4.61 -7.04
CA ILE A 79 4.05 -5.80 -7.03
C ILE A 79 2.93 -5.60 -6.01
N LYS A 80 3.26 -5.18 -4.80
CA LYS A 80 2.27 -4.91 -3.75
C LYS A 80 1.28 -3.83 -4.17
N SER A 81 1.76 -2.74 -4.77
CA SER A 81 0.90 -1.61 -5.16
C SER A 81 -0.07 -2.01 -6.26
N ILE A 82 0.41 -2.75 -7.27
CA ILE A 82 -0.43 -3.27 -8.36
C ILE A 82 -1.46 -4.27 -7.81
N LEU A 83 -1.02 -5.21 -6.95
CA LEU A 83 -1.91 -6.19 -6.36
C LEU A 83 -3.00 -5.52 -5.51
N ALA A 84 -2.64 -4.51 -4.72
CA ALA A 84 -3.60 -3.73 -3.95
C ALA A 84 -4.63 -3.05 -4.85
N LEU A 85 -4.21 -2.42 -5.95
CA LEU A 85 -5.14 -1.80 -6.91
C LEU A 85 -6.12 -2.81 -7.49
N ILE A 86 -5.65 -3.99 -7.89
CA ILE A 86 -6.50 -5.05 -8.45
C ILE A 86 -7.50 -5.55 -7.40
N ILE A 87 -7.03 -5.89 -6.20
CA ILE A 87 -7.88 -6.44 -5.14
C ILE A 87 -8.94 -5.41 -4.72
N TYR A 88 -8.54 -4.17 -4.48
CA TYR A 88 -9.48 -3.13 -4.05
C TYR A 88 -10.47 -2.74 -5.15
N SER A 89 -10.08 -2.80 -6.43
CA SER A 89 -11.03 -2.67 -7.54
C SER A 89 -12.03 -3.82 -7.58
N ALA A 90 -11.56 -5.06 -7.33
CA ALA A 90 -12.44 -6.21 -7.24
C ALA A 90 -13.43 -6.11 -6.05
N TYR A 91 -13.00 -5.54 -4.92
CA TYR A 91 -13.89 -5.27 -3.77
C TYR A 91 -15.02 -4.34 -4.14
N TRP A 92 -14.69 -3.26 -4.85
CA TRP A 92 -15.69 -2.29 -5.32
C TRP A 92 -16.74 -2.98 -6.17
N ILE A 93 -16.30 -3.72 -7.20
CA ILE A 93 -17.19 -4.33 -8.19
C ILE A 93 -18.04 -5.43 -7.56
N ALA A 94 -17.45 -6.27 -6.70
CA ALA A 94 -18.12 -7.45 -6.17
C ALA A 94 -19.10 -7.14 -5.03
N PHE A 95 -18.78 -6.16 -4.17
CA PHE A 95 -19.52 -5.95 -2.92
C PHE A 95 -20.24 -4.61 -2.84
N SER A 96 -19.98 -3.67 -3.75
CA SER A 96 -20.54 -2.31 -3.75
C SER A 96 -20.57 -1.70 -2.33
N PRO A 97 -19.41 -1.55 -1.68
CA PRO A 97 -19.37 -1.25 -0.26
C PRO A 97 -19.96 0.13 0.07
N PRO A 98 -20.49 0.33 1.29
CA PRO A 98 -20.96 1.63 1.77
C PRO A 98 -19.90 2.73 1.61
N LEU A 99 -20.35 3.98 1.44
CA LEU A 99 -19.49 5.16 1.21
C LEU A 99 -18.34 5.29 2.22
N ASP A 100 -18.61 4.98 3.49
CA ASP A 100 -17.65 5.04 4.57
C ASP A 100 -16.48 4.05 4.39
N ILE A 101 -16.72 2.84 3.87
CA ILE A 101 -15.65 1.88 3.50
C ILE A 101 -14.98 2.33 2.20
N LEU A 102 -15.78 2.84 1.27
CA LEU A 102 -15.38 3.28 -0.05
C LEU A 102 -14.28 4.35 -0.03
N ILE A 103 -14.42 5.32 0.88
CA ILE A 103 -13.46 6.41 1.07
C ILE A 103 -12.08 5.85 1.45
N PHE A 104 -12.02 4.86 2.34
CA PHE A 104 -10.76 4.21 2.69
C PHE A 104 -10.16 3.47 1.51
N ILE A 105 -10.97 2.69 0.78
CA ILE A 105 -10.53 1.94 -0.39
C ILE A 105 -9.91 2.87 -1.44
N ILE A 106 -10.63 3.94 -1.84
CA ILE A 106 -10.14 4.91 -2.83
C ILE A 106 -8.86 5.60 -2.33
N SER A 107 -8.82 6.00 -1.05
CA SER A 107 -7.65 6.68 -0.48
C SER A 107 -6.42 5.77 -0.48
N ILE A 108 -6.58 4.49 -0.13
CA ILE A 108 -5.50 3.49 -0.19
C ILE A 108 -5.03 3.29 -1.63
N MET A 109 -5.95 3.19 -2.59
CA MET A 109 -5.61 3.06 -4.01
C MET A 109 -4.84 4.27 -4.53
N ALA A 110 -5.28 5.50 -4.20
CA ALA A 110 -4.59 6.73 -4.58
C ALA A 110 -3.16 6.79 -4.00
N LEU A 111 -2.98 6.37 -2.73
CA LEU A 111 -1.66 6.23 -2.12
C LEU A 111 -0.80 5.19 -2.84
N CYS A 112 -1.37 4.05 -3.26
CA CYS A 112 -0.62 3.05 -4.03
C CYS A 112 -0.11 3.61 -5.37
N VAL A 113 -0.91 4.43 -6.06
CA VAL A 113 -0.47 5.11 -7.29
C VAL A 113 0.68 6.08 -7.01
N MET A 114 0.58 6.88 -5.95
CA MET A 114 1.67 7.79 -5.55
C MET A 114 2.95 7.04 -5.14
N GLN A 115 2.80 5.92 -4.43
CA GLN A 115 3.92 5.04 -4.05
C GLN A 115 4.67 4.51 -5.28
N ILE A 116 3.96 4.13 -6.35
CA ILE A 116 4.60 3.71 -7.62
C ILE A 116 5.53 4.81 -8.16
N GLY A 117 5.11 6.07 -8.10
CA GLY A 117 5.95 7.21 -8.50
C GLY A 117 7.22 7.33 -7.66
N VAL A 118 7.11 7.18 -6.33
CA VAL A 118 8.28 7.23 -5.44
C VAL A 118 9.21 6.03 -5.64
N LEU A 119 8.67 4.84 -5.88
CA LEU A 119 9.45 3.63 -6.17
C LEU A 119 10.23 3.76 -7.48
N TYR A 120 9.70 4.45 -8.49
CA TYR A 120 10.43 4.75 -9.71
C TYR A 120 11.67 5.62 -9.44
N LEU A 121 11.53 6.65 -8.60
CA LEU A 121 12.66 7.48 -8.18
C LEU A 121 13.67 6.68 -7.35
N TYR A 122 13.18 5.82 -6.44
CA TYR A 122 14.03 4.91 -5.67
C TYR A 122 14.84 3.97 -6.57
N ALA A 123 14.20 3.36 -7.57
CA ALA A 123 14.87 2.47 -8.53
C ALA A 123 16.00 3.19 -9.28
N ARG A 124 15.82 4.47 -9.62
CA ARG A 124 16.87 5.28 -10.23
C ARG A 124 18.04 5.51 -9.27
N ILE A 125 17.77 5.86 -8.01
CA ILE A 125 18.82 6.01 -6.98
C ILE A 125 19.59 4.70 -6.80
N GLN A 126 18.89 3.57 -6.73
CA GLN A 126 19.52 2.26 -6.55
C GLN A 126 20.46 1.90 -7.71
N LYS A 127 20.07 2.17 -8.96
CA LYS A 127 20.95 2.02 -10.12
C LYS A 127 22.18 2.92 -10.04
N GLU A 128 22.00 4.19 -9.64
CA GLU A 128 23.12 5.13 -9.50
C GLU A 128 24.07 4.73 -8.34
N MET A 129 23.58 4.07 -7.29
CA MET A 129 24.39 3.61 -6.14
C MET A 129 25.08 2.25 -6.34
N PHE A 130 24.44 1.33 -7.08
CA PHE A 130 24.88 -0.07 -7.17
C PHE A 130 25.24 -0.54 -8.59
N GLY A 131 25.07 0.30 -9.62
CA GLY A 131 25.34 -0.02 -11.04
C GLY A 131 24.17 -0.72 -11.73
#